data_AF-A0A966JMB5-F1
#
_entry.id   AF-A0A966JMB5-F1
#
_cell.length_a   1.000
_cell.length_b   1.000
_cell.length_c   1.000
_cell.angle_alpha   90.00
_cell.angle_beta   90.00
_cell.angle_gamma   90.00
#
_symmetry.space_group_name_H-M   'P 1'
#
loop_
_entity.id
_entity.type
_entity.pdbx_description
1 polymer ?
#
loop_
_entity_poly.entity_id
_entity_poly.type
_entity_poly.pdbx_seq_one_letter_code
_entity_poly.pdbx_strand_id
1 'polypeptide(L)'
;MKSKRSFIDYSLDKRATLLALFRGVVDACDADPYLMRAAKWHGEKVNRNCPVCKKNELVELRYTFGEQLGQYSGRIKNEKELIEMESEFGEFRVYLVEVCRGCSWNHLCASFILGDGYERKAPRKVRTLEDEDYATR
;
A
#
# COMPACT_ATOMS: atom_id res chain seq x y z
N MET A 1 15.58 -1.83 4.33
CA MET A 1 15.14 -3.06 3.66
C MET A 1 16.25 -3.55 2.75
N LYS A 2 16.88 -4.70 3.03
CA LYS A 2 18.09 -5.17 2.33
C LYS A 2 17.77 -6.09 1.14
N SER A 3 16.67 -6.85 1.20
CA SER A 3 16.26 -7.86 0.22
C SER A 3 15.27 -7.34 -0.83
N LYS A 4 15.18 -6.01 -0.98
CA LYS A 4 14.29 -5.37 -1.95
C LYS A 4 14.64 -5.80 -3.37
N ARG A 5 13.79 -6.63 -3.98
CA ARG A 5 13.96 -7.19 -5.33
C ARG A 5 12.72 -6.96 -6.20
N SER A 6 12.86 -7.19 -7.51
CA SER A 6 11.78 -7.04 -8.50
C SER A 6 11.04 -5.70 -8.38
N PHE A 7 11.80 -4.61 -8.22
CA PHE A 7 11.26 -3.28 -8.02
C PHE A 7 10.66 -2.74 -9.32
N ILE A 8 9.40 -2.33 -9.25
CA ILE A 8 8.66 -1.66 -10.32
C ILE A 8 8.33 -0.25 -9.85
N ASP A 9 8.76 0.74 -10.61
CA ASP A 9 8.41 2.15 -10.42
C ASP A 9 7.27 2.53 -11.37
N TYR A 10 6.18 3.05 -10.82
CA TYR A 10 5.00 3.48 -11.58
C TYR A 10 5.02 4.99 -11.86
N SER A 11 6.15 5.68 -11.69
CA SER A 11 6.27 7.12 -11.93
C SER A 11 5.87 7.57 -13.35
N LEU A 12 6.06 6.73 -14.37
CA LEU A 12 5.60 7.01 -15.74
C LEU A 12 4.08 6.91 -15.88
N ASP A 13 3.48 5.88 -15.28
CA ASP A 13 2.02 5.70 -15.24
C ASP A 13 1.36 6.87 -14.49
N LYS A 14 1.94 7.25 -13.34
CA LYS A 14 1.53 8.44 -12.58
C LYS A 14 1.50 9.71 -13.42
N ARG A 15 2.55 9.94 -14.22
CA ARG A 15 2.63 11.12 -15.10
C ARG A 15 1.53 11.08 -16.16
N ALA A 16 1.28 9.92 -16.76
CA ALA A 16 0.22 9.75 -17.75
C ALA A 16 -1.16 10.02 -17.13
N THR A 17 -1.44 9.46 -15.95
CA THR A 17 -2.71 9.67 -15.22
C THR A 17 -2.91 11.14 -14.85
N LEU A 18 -1.88 11.83 -14.39
CA LEU A 18 -1.96 13.27 -14.11
C LEU A 18 -2.26 14.09 -15.37
N LEU A 19 -1.63 13.78 -16.50
CA LEU A 19 -1.91 14.44 -17.78
C LEU A 19 -3.35 14.20 -18.24
N ALA A 20 -3.86 12.97 -18.09
CA ALA A 20 -5.23 12.63 -18.42
C ALA A 20 -6.24 13.34 -17.50
N LEU A 21 -5.96 13.41 -16.19
CA LEU A 21 -6.76 14.11 -15.20
C LEU A 21 -6.87 15.60 -15.53
N PHE A 22 -5.74 16.27 -15.80
CA PHE A 22 -5.75 17.70 -16.13
C PHE A 22 -6.38 18.02 -17.50
N ARG A 23 -6.51 17.02 -18.38
CA ARG A 23 -7.28 17.11 -19.62
C ARG A 23 -8.76 16.79 -19.43
N GLY A 24 -9.19 16.37 -18.24
CA GLY A 24 -10.57 15.99 -17.94
C GLY A 24 -10.99 14.65 -18.55
N VAL A 25 -10.03 13.77 -18.88
CA VAL A 25 -10.31 12.47 -19.52
C VAL A 25 -10.58 11.38 -18.49
N VAL A 26 -9.99 11.49 -17.31
CA VAL A 26 -10.16 10.54 -16.20
C VAL A 26 -10.50 11.29 -14.92
N ASP A 27 -11.25 10.65 -14.05
CA ASP A 27 -11.31 11.01 -12.63
C ASP A 27 -10.30 10.13 -11.88
N ALA A 28 -9.38 10.77 -11.17
CA ALA A 28 -8.34 10.11 -10.37
C ALA A 28 -8.32 10.64 -8.92
N CYS A 29 -9.33 11.46 -8.58
CA CYS A 29 -9.56 12.02 -7.25
C CYS A 29 -10.71 11.28 -6.55
N ASP A 30 -10.70 9.96 -6.68
CA ASP A 30 -11.80 9.05 -6.39
C ASP A 30 -11.44 7.98 -5.34
N ALA A 31 -10.42 8.24 -4.50
CA ALA A 31 -9.98 7.28 -3.49
C ALA A 31 -11.14 6.72 -2.65
N ASP A 32 -11.25 5.39 -2.65
CA ASP A 32 -12.30 4.67 -1.93
C ASP A 32 -12.32 5.03 -0.42
N PRO A 33 -13.50 5.10 0.23
CA PRO A 33 -13.60 5.41 1.66
C PRO A 33 -12.76 4.51 2.59
N TYR A 34 -12.53 3.24 2.24
CA TYR A 34 -11.61 2.37 2.98
C TYR A 34 -10.16 2.80 2.81
N LEU A 35 -9.74 3.16 1.60
CA LEU A 35 -8.40 3.66 1.33
C LEU A 35 -8.16 5.00 2.05
N MET A 36 -9.16 5.89 2.09
CA MET A 36 -9.09 7.15 2.83
C MET A 36 -9.00 6.93 4.35
N ARG A 37 -9.70 5.93 4.90
CA ARG A 37 -9.56 5.54 6.30
C ARG A 37 -8.18 4.95 6.60
N ALA A 38 -7.68 4.09 5.72
CA ALA A 38 -6.33 3.55 5.80
C ALA A 38 -5.29 4.68 5.81
N ALA A 39 -5.40 5.64 4.89
CA ALA A 39 -4.53 6.82 4.81
C ALA A 39 -4.56 7.66 6.10
N LYS A 40 -5.72 7.75 6.76
CA LYS A 40 -5.86 8.49 8.02
C LYS A 40 -5.15 7.81 9.20
N TRP A 41 -5.23 6.48 9.30
CA TRP A 41 -4.78 5.75 10.50
C TRP A 41 -3.44 5.03 10.35
N HIS A 42 -3.08 4.64 9.13
CA HIS A 42 -1.87 3.86 8.82
C HIS A 42 -0.94 4.58 7.82
N GLY A 43 -1.35 5.73 7.28
CA GLY A 43 -0.56 6.48 6.31
C GLY A 43 0.66 7.15 6.93
N GLU A 44 1.81 6.98 6.30
CA GLU A 44 3.03 7.72 6.65
C GLU A 44 3.10 9.02 5.85
N LYS A 45 3.29 10.14 6.53
CA LYS A 45 3.32 11.45 5.87
C LYS A 45 4.56 11.58 4.98
N VAL A 46 4.35 12.02 3.75
CA VAL A 46 5.43 12.23 2.79
C VAL A 46 5.84 13.71 2.75
N ASN A 47 7.14 13.97 2.58
CA ASN A 47 7.67 15.35 2.50
C ASN A 47 7.54 15.96 1.10
N ARG A 48 6.39 15.78 0.46
CA ARG A 48 6.07 16.34 -0.86
C ARG A 48 4.60 16.71 -0.94
N ASN A 49 4.29 17.74 -1.73
CA ASN A 49 2.93 18.19 -1.90
C ASN A 49 2.14 17.26 -2.83
N CYS A 50 0.82 17.22 -2.63
CA CYS A 50 -0.08 16.51 -3.53
C CYS A 50 0.05 17.05 -4.97
N PRO A 51 0.21 16.19 -5.98
CA PRO A 51 0.36 16.64 -7.37
C PRO A 51 -0.89 17.34 -7.91
N VAL A 52 -2.06 17.06 -7.34
CA VAL A 52 -3.35 17.65 -7.73
C VAL A 52 -3.61 18.95 -6.97
N CYS A 53 -3.87 18.89 -5.65
CA CYS A 53 -4.29 20.06 -4.87
C CYS A 53 -3.15 20.90 -4.28
N LYS A 54 -1.88 20.49 -4.47
CA LYS A 54 -0.66 21.16 -3.97
C LYS A 54 -0.56 21.33 -2.44
N LYS A 55 -1.46 20.71 -1.65
CA LYS A 55 -1.43 20.71 -0.18
C LYS A 55 -0.47 19.65 0.37
N ASN A 56 -0.02 19.85 1.62
CA ASN A 56 0.85 18.92 2.36
C ASN A 56 0.05 17.86 3.14
N GLU A 57 -0.84 17.16 2.42
CA GLU A 57 -1.77 16.13 2.95
C GLU A 57 -1.57 14.78 2.25
N LEU A 58 -0.42 14.60 1.60
CA LEU A 58 -0.05 13.35 0.94
C LEU A 58 0.54 12.39 1.98
N VAL A 59 0.08 11.15 1.96
CA VAL A 59 0.60 10.03 2.76
C VAL A 59 0.90 8.84 1.87
N GLU A 60 1.74 7.93 2.34
CA GLU A 60 2.02 6.64 1.71
C GLU A 60 1.50 5.50 2.59
N LEU A 61 0.90 4.50 1.94
CA LEU A 61 0.47 3.24 2.51
C LEU A 61 1.29 2.11 1.90
N ARG A 62 1.60 1.09 2.68
CA ARG A 62 2.32 -0.10 2.20
C ARG A 62 1.50 -1.33 2.47
N TYR A 63 0.85 -1.84 1.44
CA TYR A 63 0.10 -3.09 1.52
C TYR A 63 1.02 -4.27 1.26
N THR A 64 0.94 -5.30 2.10
CA THR A 64 1.72 -6.53 1.96
C THR A 64 0.85 -7.67 1.47
N PHE A 65 1.32 -8.43 0.48
CA PHE A 65 0.63 -9.58 -0.07
C PHE A 65 1.60 -10.74 -0.28
N GLY A 66 1.18 -11.95 0.05
CA GLY A 66 1.99 -13.14 -0.18
C GLY A 66 1.35 -14.37 0.44
N GLU A 67 1.52 -15.52 -0.19
CA GLU A 67 0.92 -16.78 0.30
C GLU A 67 1.44 -17.15 1.69
N GLN A 68 2.72 -16.89 1.95
CA GLN A 68 3.37 -17.18 3.23
C GLN A 68 2.91 -16.26 4.37
N LEU A 69 2.23 -15.15 4.08
CA LEU A 69 1.62 -14.30 5.10
C LEU A 69 0.32 -14.91 5.65
N GLY A 70 -0.30 -15.86 4.93
CA GLY A 70 -1.59 -16.44 5.30
C GLY A 70 -2.65 -15.36 5.52
N GLN A 71 -3.29 -15.38 6.69
CA GLN A 71 -4.31 -14.40 7.07
C GLN A 71 -3.82 -12.95 7.16
N TYR A 72 -2.50 -12.73 7.19
CA TYR A 72 -1.91 -11.40 7.26
C TYR A 72 -1.66 -10.79 5.87
N SER A 73 -1.94 -11.53 4.79
CA SER A 73 -1.92 -11.01 3.43
C SER A 73 -3.02 -9.96 3.23
N GLY A 74 -2.71 -8.88 2.53
CA GLY A 74 -3.59 -7.73 2.31
C GLY A 74 -3.54 -6.67 3.41
N ARG A 75 -2.70 -6.83 4.43
CA ARG A 75 -2.60 -5.86 5.54
C ARG A 75 -1.63 -4.73 5.24
N ILE A 76 -1.79 -3.63 5.98
CA ILE A 76 -0.94 -2.44 5.88
C ILE A 76 0.17 -2.55 6.91
N LYS A 77 1.40 -2.21 6.49
CA LYS A 77 2.60 -2.26 7.33
C LYS A 77 3.41 -0.98 7.24
N ASN A 78 3.97 -0.56 8.36
CA ASN A 78 4.91 0.55 8.41
C ASN A 78 6.32 0.09 7.99
N GLU A 79 7.23 1.02 7.77
CA GLU A 79 8.59 0.70 7.32
C GLU A 79 9.37 -0.20 8.30
N LYS A 80 9.17 -0.04 9.61
CA LYS A 80 9.86 -0.84 10.64
C LYS A 80 9.37 -2.28 10.62
N GLU A 81 8.06 -2.48 10.57
CA GLU A 81 7.44 -3.81 10.46
C GLU A 81 7.93 -4.53 9.19
N LEU A 82 8.04 -3.83 8.06
CA LEU A 82 8.55 -4.42 6.83
C LEU A 82 10.01 -4.89 6.93
N ILE A 83 10.85 -4.19 7.70
CA ILE A 83 12.24 -4.59 7.95
C ILE A 83 12.29 -5.86 8.81
N GLU A 84 11.43 -5.98 9.83
CA GLU A 84 11.33 -7.18 10.66
C GLU A 84 10.84 -8.37 9.83
N MET A 85 9.73 -8.17 9.11
CA MET A 85 9.10 -9.17 8.24
C MET A 85 10.05 -9.69 7.14
N GLU A 86 11.01 -8.87 6.70
CA GLU A 86 12.02 -9.25 5.70
C GLU A 86 12.80 -10.52 6.10
N SER A 87 12.99 -10.74 7.40
CA SER A 87 13.71 -11.90 7.95
C SER A 87 12.80 -13.04 8.42
N GLU A 88 11.51 -12.76 8.60
CA GLU A 88 10.53 -13.73 9.12
C GLU A 88 9.86 -14.54 8.00
N PHE A 89 9.66 -13.91 6.84
CA PHE A 89 8.94 -14.48 5.71
C PHE A 89 9.87 -14.69 4.51
N GLY A 90 9.62 -15.75 3.74
CA GLY A 90 10.40 -16.09 2.56
C GLY A 90 10.18 -15.16 1.39
N GLU A 91 8.92 -14.93 1.03
CA GLU A 91 8.56 -14.02 -0.05
C GLU A 91 7.21 -13.35 0.20
N PHE A 92 7.19 -12.02 0.08
CA PHE A 92 5.96 -11.25 -0.01
C PHE A 92 6.18 -9.96 -0.82
N ARG A 93 5.13 -9.54 -1.51
CA ARG A 93 5.10 -8.31 -2.31
C ARG A 93 4.55 -7.16 -1.49
N VAL A 94 5.17 -6.00 -1.64
CA VAL A 94 4.75 -4.73 -1.05
C VAL A 94 4.28 -3.81 -2.17
N TYR A 95 3.08 -3.23 -2.02
CA TYR A 95 2.55 -2.18 -2.88
C TYR A 95 2.52 -0.87 -2.11
N LEU A 96 3.26 0.12 -2.62
CA LEU A 96 3.36 1.45 -2.04
C LEU A 96 2.36 2.37 -2.73
N VAL A 97 1.29 2.73 -2.06
CA VAL A 97 0.20 3.57 -2.59
C VAL A 97 0.29 4.94 -1.94
N GLU A 98 0.37 6.01 -2.72
CA GLU A 98 0.17 7.36 -2.18
C GLU A 98 -1.29 7.74 -2.18
N VAL A 99 -1.72 8.45 -1.15
CA VAL A 99 -3.10 8.94 -1.00
C VAL A 99 -3.06 10.37 -0.47
N CYS A 100 -3.82 11.27 -1.10
CA CYS A 100 -4.02 12.62 -0.59
C CYS A 100 -5.32 12.68 0.21
N ARG A 101 -5.19 13.01 1.50
CA ARG A 101 -6.33 13.14 2.41
C ARG A 101 -7.25 14.34 2.11
N GLY A 102 -6.77 15.31 1.32
CA GLY A 102 -7.48 16.55 1.02
C GLY A 102 -8.32 16.53 -0.26
N CYS A 103 -7.87 15.83 -1.29
CA CYS A 103 -8.56 15.79 -2.59
C CYS A 103 -8.79 14.38 -3.12
N SER A 104 -8.64 13.36 -2.26
CA SER A 104 -8.87 11.95 -2.61
C SER A 104 -8.06 11.44 -3.81
N TRP A 105 -6.94 12.09 -4.12
CA TRP A 105 -5.96 11.57 -5.09
C TRP A 105 -5.38 10.26 -4.55
N ASN A 106 -5.31 9.23 -5.37
CA ASN A 106 -4.54 8.03 -5.05
C ASN A 106 -3.74 7.56 -6.26
N HIS A 107 -2.59 6.93 -6.01
CA HIS A 107 -1.83 6.28 -7.07
C HIS A 107 -0.88 5.23 -6.51
N LEU A 108 -0.68 4.13 -7.25
CA LEU A 108 0.36 3.16 -6.94
C LEU A 108 1.72 3.75 -7.32
N CYS A 109 2.61 3.96 -6.36
CA CYS A 109 3.93 4.54 -6.60
C CYS A 109 4.95 3.49 -7.02
N ALA A 110 4.99 2.38 -6.29
CA ALA A 110 5.97 1.33 -6.49
C ALA A 110 5.45 -0.02 -6.03
N SER A 111 5.98 -1.08 -6.60
CA SER A 111 5.85 -2.42 -6.03
C SER A 111 7.21 -3.11 -5.97
N PHE A 112 7.41 -3.97 -4.98
CA PHE A 112 8.64 -4.74 -4.83
C PHE A 112 8.39 -5.96 -3.96
N ILE A 113 9.33 -6.90 -4.02
CA ILE A 113 9.31 -8.10 -3.21
C ILE A 113 10.32 -7.95 -2.06
N LEU A 114 9.92 -8.42 -0.88
CA LEU A 114 10.75 -8.60 0.31
C LEU A 114 10.72 -10.07 0.76
N GLY A 115 11.57 -10.38 1.74
CA GLY A 115 11.73 -11.71 2.32
C GLY A 115 13.13 -12.28 2.10
N ASP A 116 13.43 -13.41 2.74
CA ASP A 116 14.75 -14.03 2.73
C ASP A 116 14.93 -15.13 1.66
N GLY A 117 13.88 -15.42 0.88
CA GLY A 117 13.87 -16.40 -0.20
C GLY A 117 13.62 -17.85 0.22
N TYR A 118 13.49 -18.16 1.51
CA TYR A 118 13.21 -19.52 1.98
C TYR A 118 11.72 -19.76 2.13
N GLU A 119 11.20 -20.77 1.41
CA GLU A 119 9.79 -21.08 1.46
C GLU A 119 9.36 -21.65 2.81
N ARG A 120 8.36 -21.00 3.43
CA ARG A 120 7.81 -21.38 4.75
C ARG A 120 6.31 -21.61 4.65
N LYS A 121 5.79 -22.47 5.52
CA LYS A 121 4.34 -22.61 5.68
C LYS A 121 3.76 -21.33 6.28
N ALA A 122 2.63 -20.89 5.73
CA ALA A 122 1.88 -19.78 6.28
C ALA A 122 1.54 -20.01 7.76
N PRO A 123 1.51 -18.95 8.60
CA PRO A 123 1.11 -19.06 9.98
C PRO A 123 -0.31 -19.62 10.09
N ARG A 124 -0.57 -20.42 11.13
CA ARG A 124 -1.90 -20.99 11.39
C ARG A 124 -2.92 -19.86 11.51
N LYS A 125 -4.08 -20.00 10.85
CA LYS A 125 -5.19 -19.04 10.95
C LYS A 125 -5.64 -18.92 12.42
N VAL A 126 -5.73 -17.70 12.91
CA VAL A 126 -6.25 -17.31 14.22
C VAL A 126 -7.48 -16.45 13.97
N ARG A 127 -8.55 -16.67 14.74
CA ARG A 127 -9.77 -15.87 14.63
C ARG A 127 -9.48 -14.40 14.93
N THR A 128 -9.90 -13.51 14.04
CA THR A 128 -9.67 -12.06 14.13
C THR A 128 -10.98 -11.28 14.17
N LEU A 129 -10.92 -10.00 14.57
CA LEU A 129 -12.08 -9.09 14.55
C LEU A 129 -12.68 -8.96 13.14
N GLU A 130 -11.83 -9.02 12.10
CA GLU A 130 -12.26 -8.98 10.69
C GLU A 130 -13.18 -10.17 10.34
N ASP A 131 -12.95 -11.35 10.94
CA ASP A 131 -13.81 -12.52 10.74
C ASP A 131 -15.20 -12.33 11.42
N GLU A 132 -15.29 -11.53 12.49
CA GLU A 132 -16.53 -11.27 13.23
C GLU A 132 -17.40 -10.19 12.57
N ASP A 133 -16.76 -9.15 12.01
CA ASP A 133 -17.43 -8.11 11.22
C ASP A 133 -18.11 -8.69 9.96
N TYR A 134 -17.54 -9.73 9.36
CA TYR A 134 -18.13 -10.41 8.21
C TYR A 134 -19.30 -11.33 8.60
N ALA A 135 -19.24 -11.99 9.76
CA ALA A 135 -20.28 -12.89 10.24
C ALA A 135 -21.57 -12.17 10.69
N THR A 136 -21.49 -10.86 10.89
CA THR A 136 -22.61 -10.01 11.35
C THR A 136 -23.29 -9.26 10.19
N ARG A 137 -22.82 -9.45 8.95
CA ARG A 137 -23.43 -8.94 7.71
C ARG A 137 -24.22 -10.04 7.02
#